data_AF-F9U9B3-F1
#
_entry.id   AF-F9U9B3-F1
#
_cell.length_a   1.000
_cell.length_b   1.000
_cell.length_c   1.000
_cell.angle_alpha   90.00
_cell.angle_beta   90.00
_cell.angle_gamma   90.00
#
_symmetry.space_group_name_H-M   'P 1'
#
loop_
_entity.id
_entity.type
_entity.pdbx_description
1 polymer ?
#
loop_
_entity_poly.entity_id
_entity_poly.type
_entity_poly.pdbx_seq_one_letter_code
_entity_poly.pdbx_strand_id
1 'polypeptide(L)'
;MPDSAVTARNAGPRRGRSVAAEIGTDAPIAAPPKALLFGLHVARRVGVPSVGIFHGLEAWADWSHAFARAIQACPGLAAVSRFTAQSVERWLTRADPELFCLPPYIDTARFVPGPSPERHDDVAVFLTVGRLSAWDRYKGHDPRTL
;
A
#
# COMPACT_ATOMS: atom_id res chain seq x y z
N MET A 1 35.94 12.63 -27.65
CA MET A 1 34.55 12.37 -27.22
C MET A 1 34.55 12.35 -25.71
N PRO A 2 33.76 13.18 -24.99
CA PRO A 2 33.81 13.17 -23.54
C PRO A 2 32.85 12.14 -22.94
N ASP A 3 33.39 11.50 -21.91
CA ASP A 3 32.78 10.72 -20.84
C ASP A 3 31.33 11.05 -20.45
N SER A 4 30.55 10.00 -20.18
CA SER A 4 29.50 10.05 -19.16
C SER A 4 29.39 8.71 -18.44
N ALA A 5 30.23 8.56 -17.42
CA ALA A 5 30.01 7.62 -16.33
C ALA A 5 28.67 7.96 -15.64
N VAL A 6 27.64 7.15 -15.90
CA VAL A 6 26.44 7.11 -15.07
C VAL A 6 26.83 6.40 -13.77
N THR A 7 27.26 7.18 -12.80
CA THR A 7 27.51 6.73 -11.44
C THR A 7 26.18 6.33 -10.82
N ALA A 8 25.81 5.06 -10.97
CA ALA A 8 24.79 4.41 -10.18
C ALA A 8 25.23 4.48 -8.70
N ARG A 9 24.73 5.50 -7.99
CA ARG A 9 24.89 5.56 -6.53
C ARG A 9 24.03 4.47 -5.93
N ASN A 10 24.66 3.33 -5.68
CA ASN A 10 24.22 2.30 -4.75
C ASN A 10 23.83 2.96 -3.42
N ALA A 11 22.54 3.18 -3.19
CA ALA A 11 22.02 3.32 -1.86
C ALA A 11 21.90 1.90 -1.27
N GLY A 12 22.89 1.50 -0.48
CA GLY A 12 22.88 0.24 0.25
C GLY A 12 21.66 0.09 1.17
N PRO A 13 21.47 -1.08 1.79
CA PRO A 13 20.33 -1.35 2.64
C PRO A 13 20.35 -0.39 3.84
N ARG A 14 19.48 0.63 3.81
CA ARG A 14 19.27 1.49 4.97
C ARG A 14 18.68 0.61 6.06
N ARG A 15 19.46 0.39 7.13
CA ARG A 15 19.06 -0.36 8.32
C ARG A 15 17.64 0.06 8.71
N GLY A 16 16.72 -0.91 8.70
CA GLY A 16 15.33 -0.68 9.06
C GLY A 16 15.23 -0.19 10.49
N ARG A 17 14.97 1.11 10.66
CA ARG A 17 14.38 1.61 11.89
C ARG A 17 12.92 1.18 11.91
N SER A 18 12.48 0.66 13.04
CA SER A 18 11.08 0.32 13.27
C SER A 18 10.25 1.61 13.16
N VAL A 19 9.35 1.67 12.18
CA VAL A 19 8.37 2.75 12.02
C VAL A 19 7.56 2.95 13.31
N ALA A 20 7.35 1.88 14.09
CA ALA A 20 6.68 1.97 15.39
C ALA A 20 7.49 2.69 16.48
N ALA A 21 8.81 2.86 16.30
CA ALA A 21 9.68 3.54 17.26
C ALA A 21 9.88 5.05 16.94
N GLU A 22 9.66 5.48 15.70
CA GLU A 22 9.76 6.88 15.27
C GLU A 22 8.41 7.62 15.36
N ILE A 23 7.30 6.89 15.35
CA ILE A 23 5.98 7.42 15.61
C ILE A 23 5.79 7.47 17.13
N GLY A 24 6.04 8.64 17.72
CA GLY A 24 5.85 8.90 19.15
C GLY A 24 4.45 8.53 19.66
N THR A 25 4.28 8.53 20.98
CA THR A 25 3.13 8.05 21.76
C THR A 25 1.74 8.65 21.41
N ASP A 26 1.65 9.57 20.46
CA ASP A 26 0.41 10.06 19.86
C ASP A 26 0.16 9.33 18.53
N ALA A 27 -0.69 8.29 18.56
CA ALA A 27 -0.94 7.45 17.40
C ALA A 27 -1.46 8.28 16.20
N PRO A 28 -0.78 8.22 15.04
CA PRO A 28 -1.15 9.01 13.88
C PRO A 28 -2.48 8.53 13.30
N ILE A 29 -3.21 9.45 12.68
CA ILE A 29 -4.41 9.08 11.94
C ILE A 29 -4.00 8.40 10.65
N ALA A 30 -4.22 7.09 10.59
CA ALA A 30 -4.07 6.26 9.41
C ALA A 30 -5.35 6.33 8.56
N ALA A 31 -5.25 6.77 7.31
CA ALA A 31 -6.39 6.86 6.43
C ALA A 31 -6.14 6.12 5.11
N PRO A 32 -7.09 5.28 4.64
CA PRO A 32 -7.06 4.78 3.28
C PRO A 32 -7.30 5.95 2.30
N PRO A 33 -6.97 5.78 1.01
CA PRO A 33 -7.03 6.84 0.00
C PRO A 33 -8.38 7.55 -0.05
N LYS A 34 -9.46 6.75 0.01
CA LYS A 34 -10.84 7.24 -0.07
C LYS A 34 -11.22 8.17 1.10
N ALA A 35 -10.52 8.04 2.23
CA ALA A 35 -10.73 8.85 3.42
C ALA A 35 -9.55 9.79 3.69
N LEU A 36 -8.53 9.86 2.82
CA LEU A 36 -7.29 10.57 3.10
C LEU A 36 -7.51 12.06 3.34
N LEU A 37 -8.34 12.70 2.50
CA LEU A 37 -8.70 14.11 2.67
C LEU A 37 -9.38 14.39 4.02
N PHE A 38 -10.28 13.50 4.44
CA PHE A 38 -10.95 13.61 5.72
C PHE A 38 -10.00 13.35 6.89
N GLY A 39 -9.17 12.30 6.79
CA GLY A 39 -8.16 11.97 7.80
C GLY A 39 -7.17 13.10 8.02
N LEU A 40 -6.67 13.72 6.94
CA LEU A 40 -5.82 14.90 6.98
C LEU A 40 -6.49 16.09 7.66
N HIS A 41 -7.77 16.33 7.34
CA HIS A 41 -8.55 17.42 7.93
C HIS A 41 -8.73 17.24 9.45
N VAL A 42 -9.06 16.02 9.88
CA VAL A 42 -9.17 15.69 11.31
C VAL A 42 -7.82 15.80 11.99
N ALA A 43 -6.75 15.25 11.40
CA ALA A 43 -5.40 15.30 11.95
C ALA A 43 -4.93 16.73 12.19
N ARG A 44 -5.17 17.63 11.23
CA ARG A 44 -4.86 19.06 11.36
C ARG A 44 -5.63 19.75 12.48
N ARG A 45 -6.90 19.39 12.70
CA ARG A 45 -7.72 19.99 13.77
C ARG A 45 -7.33 19.50 15.16
N VAL A 46 -6.89 18.25 15.27
CA VAL A 46 -6.51 17.63 16.54
C VAL A 46 -5.01 17.82 16.83
N GLY A 47 -4.22 18.27 15.86
CA GLY A 47 -2.79 18.53 16.02
C GLY A 47 -1.94 17.25 16.04
N VAL A 48 -2.45 16.14 15.48
CA VAL A 48 -1.75 14.85 15.44
C VAL A 48 -1.16 14.58 14.05
N PRO A 49 -0.05 13.83 13.95
CA PRO A 49 0.48 13.40 12.66
C PRO A 49 -0.52 12.52 11.89
N SER A 50 -0.39 12.48 10.57
CA SER A 50 -1.22 11.63 9.70
C SER A 50 -0.35 10.79 8.80
N VAL A 51 -0.82 9.59 8.50
CA VAL A 51 -0.16 8.68 7.55
C VAL A 51 -1.17 8.20 6.52
N GLY A 52 -0.86 8.39 5.24
CA GLY A 52 -1.64 7.82 4.15
C GLY A 52 -1.28 6.36 3.92
N ILE A 53 -2.24 5.44 3.97
CA ILE A 53 -2.00 4.01 3.69
C ILE A 53 -2.57 3.64 2.33
N PHE A 54 -1.76 3.03 1.47
CA PHE A 54 -2.13 2.59 0.11
C PHE A 54 -2.17 1.07 0.04
N HIS A 55 -3.31 0.52 -0.38
CA HIS A 55 -3.63 -0.92 -0.34
C HIS A 55 -3.57 -1.62 -1.70
N GLY A 56 -3.02 -0.99 -2.73
CA GLY A 56 -2.78 -1.56 -4.06
C GLY A 56 -3.85 -1.27 -5.10
N LEU A 57 -5.09 -0.99 -4.71
CA LEU A 57 -6.14 -0.54 -5.65
C LEU A 57 -5.78 0.78 -6.33
N GLU A 58 -4.98 1.59 -5.65
CA GLU A 58 -4.63 2.93 -6.08
C GLU A 58 -3.59 2.91 -7.21
N ALA A 59 -2.87 1.81 -7.38
CA ALA A 59 -1.96 1.60 -8.50
C ALA A 59 -2.70 1.51 -9.85
N TRP A 60 -4.02 1.33 -9.83
CA TRP A 60 -4.87 1.11 -11.00
C TRP A 60 -5.92 2.21 -11.20
N ALA A 61 -5.91 3.26 -10.36
CA ALA A 61 -6.90 4.32 -10.40
C ALA A 61 -6.32 5.61 -11.01
N ASP A 62 -7.14 6.33 -11.76
CA ASP A 62 -6.84 7.72 -12.15
C ASP A 62 -7.07 8.64 -10.96
N TRP A 63 -6.03 9.34 -10.51
CA TRP A 63 -6.10 10.18 -9.34
C TRP A 63 -6.48 11.61 -9.72
N SER A 64 -7.41 12.20 -8.98
CA SER A 64 -7.73 13.62 -9.15
C SER A 64 -6.58 14.50 -8.65
N HIS A 65 -6.45 15.70 -9.21
CA HIS A 65 -5.45 16.68 -8.73
C HIS A 65 -5.62 17.01 -7.24
N ALA A 66 -6.85 16.99 -6.71
CA ALA A 66 -7.11 17.20 -5.29
C ALA A 66 -6.53 16.07 -4.43
N PHE A 67 -6.63 14.82 -4.91
CA PHE A 67 -6.06 13.68 -4.22
C PHE A 67 -4.52 13.70 -4.27
N ALA A 68 -3.92 14.03 -5.41
CA ALA A 68 -2.47 14.20 -5.52
C ALA A 68 -1.92 15.25 -4.52
N ARG A 69 -2.60 16.40 -4.40
CA ARG A 69 -2.23 17.42 -3.39
C ARG A 69 -2.39 16.93 -1.95
N ALA A 70 -3.40 16.11 -1.68
CA ALA A 70 -3.62 15.55 -0.34
C ALA A 70 -2.46 14.64 0.07
N ILE A 71 -2.01 13.79 -0.85
CA ILE A 71 -0.89 12.87 -0.63
C ILE A 71 0.39 13.65 -0.36
N GLN A 72 0.66 14.68 -1.16
CA GLN A 72 1.82 15.57 -0.96
C GLN A 72 1.79 16.30 0.39
N ALA A 73 0.60 16.51 0.95
CA ALA A 73 0.42 17.18 2.23
C ALA A 73 0.43 16.24 3.45
N CYS A 74 0.47 14.92 3.23
CA CYS A 74 0.67 13.96 4.32
C CYS A 74 2.14 14.02 4.76
N PRO A 75 2.46 13.98 6.06
CA PRO A 75 3.85 13.93 6.53
C PRO A 75 4.50 12.55 6.36
N GLY A 76 3.70 11.48 6.26
CA GLY A 76 4.19 10.13 5.99
C GLY A 76 3.22 9.34 5.11
N LEU A 77 3.76 8.41 4.33
CA LEU A 77 3.01 7.51 3.46
C LEU A 77 3.46 6.07 3.69
N ALA A 78 2.52 5.13 3.65
CA ALA A 78 2.79 3.70 3.76
C ALA A 78 2.13 2.94 2.61
N ALA A 79 2.92 2.15 1.88
CA ALA A 79 2.45 1.29 0.80
C ALA A 79 2.59 -0.18 1.18
N VAL A 80 1.57 -0.98 0.85
CA VAL A 80 1.56 -2.43 1.16
C VAL A 80 2.53 -3.26 0.33
N SER A 81 3.15 -2.68 -0.69
CA SER A 81 4.12 -3.37 -1.53
C SER A 81 5.05 -2.38 -2.24
N ARG A 82 6.18 -2.86 -2.74
CA ARG A 82 7.09 -2.07 -3.59
C ARG A 82 6.40 -1.59 -4.86
N PHE A 83 5.55 -2.42 -5.45
CA PHE A 83 4.77 -2.05 -6.63
C PHE A 83 3.82 -0.88 -6.32
N THR A 84 3.10 -0.96 -5.20
CA THR A 84 2.22 0.12 -4.73
C THR A 84 3.02 1.40 -4.45
N ALA A 85 4.19 1.29 -3.81
CA ALA A 85 5.07 2.43 -3.56
C ALA A 85 5.50 3.12 -4.86
N GLN A 86 6.00 2.35 -5.84
CA GLN A 86 6.39 2.87 -7.16
C GLN A 86 5.23 3.53 -7.90
N SER A 87 4.02 2.99 -7.77
CA SER A 87 2.84 3.61 -8.37
C SER A 87 2.48 4.93 -7.70
N VAL A 88 2.62 5.03 -6.38
CA VAL A 88 2.41 6.28 -5.61
C VAL A 88 3.47 7.33 -5.98
N GLU A 89 4.75 6.93 -6.09
CA GLU A 89 5.87 7.81 -6.43
C GLU A 89 5.69 8.57 -7.75
N ARG A 90 4.96 8.01 -8.72
CA ARG A 90 4.68 8.69 -10.00
C ARG A 90 3.85 9.97 -9.83
N TRP A 91 3.13 10.10 -8.73
CA TRP A 91 2.27 11.25 -8.43
C TRP A 91 2.95 12.30 -7.54
N LEU A 92 4.17 12.02 -7.12
CA LEU A 92 4.94 12.82 -6.21
C LEU A 92 5.86 13.77 -7.00
N THR A 93 5.80 15.08 -6.72
CA THR A 93 6.44 16.13 -7.55
C THR A 93 7.76 16.67 -7.01
N ARG A 94 8.31 16.04 -5.95
CA ARG A 94 9.60 16.31 -5.25
C ARG A 94 9.51 17.20 -4.01
N ALA A 95 10.33 16.80 -3.03
CA ALA A 95 10.33 17.10 -1.59
C ALA A 95 9.23 16.32 -0.84
N ASP A 96 9.26 14.99 -0.99
CA ASP A 96 8.15 14.14 -0.59
C ASP A 96 8.18 13.71 0.87
N PRO A 97 6.99 13.42 1.43
CA PRO A 97 6.88 12.69 2.68
C PRO A 97 7.61 11.36 2.64
N GLU A 98 8.07 10.91 3.80
CA GLU A 98 8.68 9.59 3.90
C GLU A 98 7.67 8.52 3.46
N LEU A 99 7.98 7.85 2.34
CA LEU A 99 7.22 6.74 1.81
C LEU A 99 7.86 5.42 2.24
N PHE A 100 7.13 4.66 3.04
CA PHE A 100 7.56 3.36 3.55
C PHE A 100 6.82 2.24 2.84
N CYS A 101 7.53 1.14 2.57
CA CYS A 101 6.91 -0.11 2.18
C CYS A 101 6.67 -0.95 3.44
N LEU A 102 5.41 -1.15 3.81
CA LEU A 102 4.98 -1.98 4.93
C LEU A 102 4.13 -3.14 4.40
N PRO A 103 4.74 -4.29 4.05
CA PRO A 103 4.01 -5.45 3.58
C PRO A 103 2.97 -5.90 4.62
N PRO A 104 1.76 -6.30 4.21
CA PRO A 104 0.81 -6.89 5.13
C PRO A 104 1.35 -8.24 5.62
N TYR A 105 1.02 -8.56 6.86
CA TYR A 105 1.41 -9.81 7.49
C TYR A 105 0.18 -10.71 7.63
N ILE A 106 0.42 -12.02 7.60
CA ILE A 106 -0.61 -13.01 7.94
C ILE A 106 -0.50 -13.35 9.42
N ASP A 107 -1.65 -13.54 10.06
CA ASP A 107 -1.72 -14.09 11.41
C ASP A 107 -1.46 -15.60 11.34
N THR A 108 -0.25 -16.02 11.70
CA THR A 108 0.18 -17.42 11.63
C THR A 108 -0.47 -18.30 12.70
N ALA A 109 -1.10 -17.72 13.73
CA ALA A 109 -1.89 -18.49 14.70
C ALA A 109 -3.28 -18.82 14.14
N ARG A 110 -3.82 -17.94 13.28
CA ARG A 110 -5.14 -18.12 12.65
C ARG A 110 -5.08 -18.87 11.32
N PHE A 111 -4.06 -18.60 10.50
CA PHE A 111 -3.91 -19.17 9.17
C PHE A 111 -2.85 -20.27 9.18
N VAL A 112 -3.27 -21.48 9.56
CA VAL A 112 -2.43 -22.68 9.58
C VAL A 112 -2.95 -23.70 8.57
N PRO A 113 -2.07 -24.56 8.01
CA PRO A 113 -2.52 -25.72 7.27
C PRO A 113 -3.48 -26.56 8.14
N GLY A 114 -4.63 -26.91 7.58
CA GLY A 114 -5.64 -27.73 8.23
C GLY A 114 -6.16 -28.79 7.27
N PRO A 115 -6.86 -29.82 7.77
CA PRO A 115 -7.50 -30.80 6.92
C PRO A 115 -8.48 -30.11 5.97
N SER A 116 -8.53 -30.57 4.71
CA SER A 116 -9.56 -30.11 3.78
C SER A 116 -10.94 -30.46 4.34
N PRO A 117 -11.89 -29.51 4.42
CA PRO A 117 -13.25 -29.80 4.89
C PRO A 117 -14.05 -30.65 3.89
N GLU A 118 -13.64 -30.68 2.62
CA GLU A 118 -14.22 -31.52 1.57
C GLU A 118 -13.18 -32.52 1.06
N ARG A 119 -13.60 -33.79 0.91
CA ARG A 119 -12.79 -34.88 0.37
C ARG A 119 -12.58 -34.67 -1.14
N HIS A 120 -11.56 -33.89 -1.48
CA HIS A 120 -10.95 -33.84 -2.81
C HIS A 120 -9.57 -34.53 -2.77
N ASP A 121 -9.40 -35.51 -1.87
CA ASP A 121 -8.11 -36.10 -1.50
C ASP A 121 -7.37 -36.73 -2.70
N ASP A 122 -8.12 -37.11 -3.75
CA ASP A 122 -7.59 -37.79 -4.93
C ASP A 122 -7.49 -36.88 -6.19
N VAL A 123 -7.79 -35.58 -6.05
CA VAL A 123 -7.80 -34.64 -7.19
C VAL A 123 -7.08 -33.33 -6.85
N ALA A 124 -6.27 -32.86 -7.81
CA ALA A 124 -5.61 -31.56 -7.68
C ALA A 124 -6.66 -30.44 -7.74
N VAL A 125 -6.77 -29.67 -6.66
CA VAL A 125 -7.69 -28.52 -6.57
C VAL A 125 -6.94 -27.23 -6.86
N PHE A 126 -7.40 -26.49 -7.88
CA PHE A 126 -7.00 -25.10 -8.12
C PHE A 126 -8.01 -24.17 -7.46
N LEU A 127 -7.66 -23.59 -6.30
CA LEU A 127 -8.52 -22.67 -5.56
C LEU A 127 -8.16 -21.22 -5.86
N THR A 128 -9.18 -20.41 -6.16
CA THR A 128 -9.06 -18.94 -6.18
C THR A 128 -10.11 -18.35 -5.25
N VAL A 129 -9.73 -17.34 -4.45
CA VAL A 129 -10.64 -16.68 -3.51
C VAL A 129 -10.56 -15.18 -3.73
N GLY A 130 -11.70 -14.56 -4.03
CA GLY A 130 -11.79 -13.13 -4.28
C GLY A 130 -13.24 -12.64 -4.20
N ARG A 131 -13.42 -11.35 -3.94
CA ARG A 131 -14.74 -10.71 -4.05
C ARG A 131 -15.15 -10.66 -5.53
N LEU A 132 -16.37 -11.09 -5.83
CA LEU A 132 -17.01 -10.85 -7.12
C LEU A 132 -17.57 -9.42 -7.12
N SER A 133 -16.82 -8.49 -7.71
CA SER A 133 -17.22 -7.09 -7.83
C SER A 133 -16.84 -6.54 -9.18
N ALA A 134 -17.76 -5.79 -9.81
CA ALA A 134 -17.49 -5.08 -11.06
C ALA A 134 -16.33 -4.08 -10.95
N TRP A 135 -15.99 -3.64 -9.75
CA TRP A 135 -14.85 -2.77 -9.45
C TRP A 135 -13.53 -3.52 -9.24
N ASP A 136 -13.56 -4.84 -9.07
CA ASP A 136 -12.39 -5.69 -8.85
C ASP A 136 -12.05 -6.54 -10.10
N ARG A 137 -12.40 -6.08 -11.31
CA ARG A 137 -12.15 -6.80 -12.58
C ARG A 137 -10.68 -7.18 -12.80
N TYR A 138 -9.75 -6.43 -12.21
CA TYR A 138 -8.32 -6.73 -12.27
C TYR A 138 -7.95 -8.09 -11.66
N LYS A 139 -8.85 -8.71 -10.87
CA LYS A 139 -8.67 -10.05 -10.29
C LYS A 139 -8.91 -11.18 -11.28
N GLY A 140 -9.38 -10.87 -12.50
CA GLY A 140 -9.58 -11.87 -13.56
C GLY A 140 -10.80 -12.78 -13.37
N HIS A 141 -11.61 -12.57 -12.32
CA HIS A 141 -12.90 -13.22 -12.19
C HIS A 141 -13.91 -12.51 -13.11
N ASP A 142 -14.31 -13.16 -14.20
CA ASP A 142 -15.45 -12.69 -15.00
C ASP A 142 -16.73 -13.34 -14.44
N PRO A 143 -17.67 -12.56 -13.88
CA PRO A 143 -18.92 -13.10 -13.38
C PRO A 143 -19.84 -13.65 -14.51
N ARG A 144 -19.47 -13.51 -15.79
CA ARG A 144 -20.23 -14.02 -16.93
C ARG A 144 -19.75 -15.38 -17.46
N THR A 145 -18.64 -15.90 -16.96
CA THR A 145 -18.03 -17.16 -17.45
C THR A 145 -18.03 -18.30 -16.42
N LEU A 146 -18.67 -18.09 -15.27
CA LEU A 146 -18.96 -19.13 -14.26
C LEU A 146 -20.43 -19.53 -14.31
#